data_AF-A0A515A449-F1
#
_entry.id   AF-A0A515A449-F1
#
_cell.length_a   1.000
_cell.length_b   1.000
_cell.length_c   1.000
_cell.angle_alpha   90.00
_cell.angle_beta   90.00
_cell.angle_gamma   90.00
#
_symmetry.space_group_name_H-M   'P 1'
#
loop_
_entity.id
_entity.type
_entity.pdbx_description
1 polymer ?
#
loop_
_entity_poly.entity_id
_entity_poly.type
_entity_poly.pdbx_seq_one_letter_code
_entity_poly.pdbx_strand_id
1 'polypeptide(L)'
;MKTFTISSPKNIHLLKEYIKTFIATEVVFPGVLPRQWGVAFSPSELNAMYAGLKFVIRKAHPLQDKAMIAAFEQIQEAKALDLHWFLYDYWHEVVAILGFYPNLGTNYLFIMKERNEYMRTHRNP
;
A
#
# COMPACT_ATOMS: atom_id res chain seq x y z
N MET A 1 -8.75 28.13 -8.48
CA MET A 1 -9.26 26.76 -8.70
C MET A 1 -8.22 25.80 -8.15
N LYS A 2 -8.45 25.16 -7.00
CA LYS A 2 -7.48 24.24 -6.38
C LYS A 2 -7.66 22.86 -7.03
N THR A 3 -6.67 22.42 -7.79
CA THR A 3 -6.62 21.06 -8.34
C THR A 3 -6.41 20.09 -7.17
N PHE A 4 -7.47 19.37 -6.79
CA PHE A 4 -7.33 18.21 -5.92
C PHE A 4 -6.70 17.10 -6.76
N THR A 5 -5.41 16.88 -6.60
CA THR A 5 -4.75 15.65 -7.04
C THR A 5 -5.42 14.50 -6.29
N ILE A 6 -6.34 13.81 -6.96
CA ILE A 6 -6.88 12.54 -6.49
C ILE A 6 -5.69 11.58 -6.46
N SER A 7 -5.09 11.40 -5.28
CA SER A 7 -4.01 10.43 -5.10
C SER A 7 -4.56 9.06 -5.47
N SER A 8 -4.09 8.53 -6.59
CA SER A 8 -4.58 7.29 -7.18
C SER A 8 -4.58 6.16 -6.13
N PRO A 9 -5.60 5.28 -6.11
CA PRO A 9 -5.73 4.17 -5.15
C PRO A 9 -4.67 3.05 -5.29
N LYS A 10 -3.57 3.32 -6.02
CA LYS A 10 -2.38 2.45 -6.17
C LYS A 10 -1.62 2.23 -4.85
N ASN A 11 -1.81 3.10 -3.85
CA ASN A 11 -0.99 3.17 -2.66
C ASN A 11 -1.15 1.98 -1.70
N ILE A 12 -2.39 1.54 -1.43
CA ILE A 12 -2.67 0.44 -0.49
C ILE A 12 -2.44 -0.93 -1.11
N HIS A 13 -2.71 -1.07 -2.41
CA HIS A 13 -2.44 -2.33 -3.11
C HIS A 13 -0.94 -2.63 -3.17
N LEU A 14 -0.11 -1.63 -3.51
CA LEU A 14 1.34 -1.76 -3.50
C LEU A 14 1.88 -2.10 -2.10
N LEU A 15 1.33 -1.49 -1.05
CA LEU A 15 1.70 -1.81 0.33
C LEU A 15 1.41 -3.28 0.68
N LYS A 16 0.22 -3.78 0.28
CA LYS A 16 -0.15 -5.19 0.47
C LYS A 16 0.75 -6.13 -0.33
N GLU A 17 1.03 -5.80 -1.59
CA GLU A 17 1.95 -6.55 -2.46
C GLU A 17 3.36 -6.60 -1.85
N TYR A 18 3.87 -5.47 -1.35
CA TYR A 18 5.20 -5.39 -0.75
C TYR A 18 5.33 -6.24 0.51
N ILE A 19 4.39 -6.12 1.45
CA ILE A 19 4.33 -6.96 2.65
C ILE A 19 4.30 -8.44 2.25
N LYS A 20 3.48 -8.81 1.26
CA LYS A 20 3.42 -10.18 0.73
C LYS A 20 4.70 -10.66 0.06
N THR A 21 5.43 -9.76 -0.58
CA THR A 21 6.63 -10.09 -1.35
C THR A 21 7.83 -10.32 -0.43
N PHE A 22 7.99 -9.48 0.60
CA PHE A 22 9.23 -9.43 1.36
C PHE A 22 9.12 -9.75 2.85
N ILE A 23 7.92 -9.66 3.45
CA ILE A 23 7.79 -9.64 4.91
C ILE A 23 6.94 -10.82 5.41
N ALA A 24 5.68 -10.89 4.99
CA ALA A 24 4.73 -11.84 5.54
C ALA A 24 5.03 -13.26 5.08
N THR A 25 5.36 -14.13 6.03
CA THR A 25 5.49 -15.58 5.82
C THR A 25 4.13 -16.31 5.83
N GLU A 26 3.08 -15.63 6.29
CA GLU A 26 1.72 -16.16 6.42
C GLU A 26 0.68 -15.53 5.47
N VAL A 27 -0.52 -16.12 5.44
CA VAL A 27 -1.61 -15.70 4.55
C VAL A 27 -2.38 -14.51 5.13
N VAL A 28 -1.91 -13.29 4.84
CA VAL A 28 -2.49 -12.05 5.43
C VAL A 28 -3.42 -11.24 4.52
N PHE A 29 -3.34 -11.43 3.19
CA PHE A 29 -4.18 -10.73 2.21
C PHE A 29 -4.68 -11.72 1.15
N PRO A 30 -5.91 -12.26 1.29
CA PRO A 30 -6.48 -13.15 0.28
C PRO A 30 -6.59 -12.46 -1.07
N GLY A 31 -6.13 -13.12 -2.14
CA GLY A 31 -6.20 -12.59 -3.51
C GLY A 31 -5.14 -11.54 -3.86
N VAL A 32 -4.24 -11.17 -2.95
CA VAL A 32 -3.04 -10.38 -3.28
C VAL A 32 -1.88 -11.34 -3.51
N LEU A 33 -1.34 -11.32 -4.72
CA LEU A 33 -0.17 -12.13 -5.08
C LEU A 33 1.13 -11.38 -4.74
N PRO A 34 2.20 -12.10 -4.35
CA PRO A 34 3.52 -11.49 -4.23
C PRO A 34 4.03 -11.04 -5.61
N ARG A 35 4.91 -10.04 -5.61
CA ARG A 35 5.57 -9.56 -6.82
C ARG A 35 6.47 -10.65 -7.40
N GLN A 36 6.60 -10.65 -8.72
CA GLN A 36 7.47 -11.57 -9.43
C GLN A 36 8.95 -11.33 -9.07
N TRP A 37 9.70 -12.41 -8.93
CA TRP A 37 11.14 -12.38 -8.71
C TRP A 37 11.85 -11.57 -9.81
N GLY A 38 12.85 -10.78 -9.41
CA GLY A 38 13.63 -9.93 -10.32
C GLY A 38 12.95 -8.62 -10.73
N VAL A 39 11.71 -8.35 -10.30
CA VAL A 39 11.02 -7.08 -10.53
C VAL A 39 11.08 -6.22 -9.28
N ALA A 40 11.97 -5.23 -9.27
CA ALA A 40 12.09 -4.29 -8.16
C ALA A 40 10.90 -3.34 -8.06
N PHE A 41 10.61 -2.84 -6.86
CA PHE A 41 9.73 -1.69 -6.67
C PHE A 41 10.45 -0.42 -7.10
N SER A 42 9.84 0.31 -8.01
CA SER A 42 10.35 1.60 -8.48
C SER A 42 10.25 2.67 -7.39
N PRO A 43 11.05 3.75 -7.47
CA PRO A 43 10.97 4.86 -6.51
C PRO A 43 9.58 5.49 -6.38
N SER A 44 8.83 5.59 -7.48
CA SER A 44 7.47 6.13 -7.46
C SER A 44 6.49 5.20 -6.75
N GLU A 45 6.68 3.89 -6.85
CA GLU A 45 5.90 2.90 -6.08
C GLU A 45 6.25 2.95 -4.59
N LEU A 46 7.53 3.09 -4.23
CA LEU A 46 7.95 3.28 -2.85
C LEU A 46 7.30 4.53 -2.23
N ASN A 47 7.26 5.64 -2.97
CA ASN A 47 6.57 6.86 -2.54
C ASN A 47 5.06 6.66 -2.40
N ALA A 48 4.43 5.94 -3.34
CA ALA A 48 3.03 5.59 -3.26
C ALA A 48 2.72 4.73 -2.02
N MET A 49 3.60 3.79 -1.69
CA MET A 49 3.49 2.97 -0.48
C MET A 49 3.66 3.80 0.79
N TYR A 50 4.65 4.68 0.85
CA TYR A 50 4.84 5.60 1.97
C TYR A 50 3.59 6.48 2.20
N ALA A 51 3.02 7.02 1.12
CA ALA A 51 1.76 7.76 1.19
C ALA A 51 0.60 6.88 1.68
N GLY A 52 0.49 5.63 1.20
CA GLY A 52 -0.49 4.66 1.67
C GLY A 52 -0.34 4.35 3.16
N LEU A 53 0.88 4.13 3.61
CA LEU A 53 1.21 3.86 5.00
C LEU A 53 0.84 5.04 5.90
N LYS A 54 1.09 6.27 5.48
CA LYS A 54 0.62 7.48 6.18
C LYS A 54 -0.89 7.48 6.41
N PHE A 55 -1.68 6.97 5.46
CA PHE A 55 -3.13 6.83 5.66
C PHE A 55 -3.48 5.71 6.64
N VAL A 56 -2.76 4.59 6.63
CA VAL A 56 -2.94 3.50 7.60
C VAL A 56 -2.63 3.99 9.01
N ILE A 57 -1.50 4.67 9.22
CA ILE A 57 -1.08 5.19 10.52
C ILE A 57 -2.09 6.20 11.08
N ARG A 58 -2.75 6.99 10.24
CA ARG A 58 -3.84 7.89 10.66
C ARG A 58 -5.10 7.16 11.18
N LYS A 59 -5.21 5.85 10.93
CA LYS A 59 -6.30 4.99 11.42
C LYS A 59 -5.88 4.17 12.64
N ALA A 60 -4.60 4.22 13.02
CA ALA A 60 -4.08 3.53 14.18
C ALA A 60 -4.66 4.09 15.49
N HIS A 61 -4.83 3.25 16.49
CA HIS A 61 -5.31 3.64 17.79
C HIS A 61 -4.16 4.27 18.60
N PRO A 62 -4.26 5.54 19.03
CA PRO A 62 -3.11 6.32 19.52
C PRO A 62 -2.47 5.76 20.81
N LEU A 63 -3.21 4.98 21.60
CA LEU A 63 -2.70 4.37 22.82
C LEU A 63 -2.21 2.93 22.62
N GLN A 64 -2.75 2.21 21.65
CA GLN A 64 -2.41 0.79 21.41
C GLN A 64 -1.23 0.69 20.46
N ASP A 65 -1.25 1.52 19.42
CA ASP A 65 -0.28 1.51 18.33
C ASP A 65 0.82 2.56 18.50
N LYS A 66 1.02 3.06 19.74
CA LYS A 66 1.93 4.18 20.03
C LYS A 66 3.35 3.93 19.53
N ALA A 67 3.86 2.71 19.68
CA ALA A 67 5.20 2.33 19.22
C ALA A 67 5.30 2.39 17.69
N MET A 68 4.33 1.82 16.97
CA MET A 68 4.26 1.88 15.51
C MET A 68 4.15 3.33 15.02
N ILE A 69 3.29 4.15 15.64
CA ILE A 69 3.13 5.56 15.28
C ILE A 69 4.46 6.31 15.47
N ALA A 70 5.09 6.16 16.64
CA ALA A 70 6.36 6.83 16.93
C ALA A 70 7.48 6.38 15.98
N ALA A 71 7.53 5.08 15.63
CA ALA A 71 8.50 4.56 14.66
C ALA A 71 8.25 5.15 13.26
N PHE A 72 6.99 5.31 12.84
CA PHE A 72 6.65 5.92 11.56
C PHE A 72 7.04 7.40 11.50
N GLU A 73 7.04 8.11 12.62
CA GLU A 73 7.47 9.52 12.65
C GLU A 73 8.99 9.68 12.45
N GLN A 74 9.78 8.62 12.67
CA GLN A 74 11.23 8.64 12.48
C GLN A 74 11.66 8.29 11.05
N ILE A 75 10.79 7.71 10.23
CA ILE A 75 11.17 7.30 8.87
C ILE A 75 11.22 8.51 7.93
N GLN A 76 12.25 8.56 7.09
CA GLN A 76 12.34 9.59 6.06
C GLN A 76 11.60 9.15 4.79
N GLU A 77 10.84 10.08 4.21
CA GLU A 77 10.14 9.85 2.93
C GLU A 77 11.15 9.43 1.85
N ALA A 78 10.75 8.45 1.02
CA ALA A 78 11.52 7.93 -0.12
C ALA A 78 12.78 7.10 0.19
N LYS A 79 13.07 6.75 1.46
CA LYS A 79 14.12 5.76 1.77
C LYS A 79 13.55 4.34 1.80
N ALA A 80 13.86 3.57 0.75
CA ALA A 80 13.41 2.19 0.60
C ALA A 80 13.74 1.31 1.81
N LEU A 81 14.93 1.50 2.37
CA LEU A 81 15.43 0.71 3.50
C LEU A 81 14.67 1.03 4.80
N ASP A 82 14.40 2.29 5.08
CA ASP A 82 13.64 2.71 6.27
C ASP A 82 12.21 2.18 6.21
N LEU A 83 11.58 2.24 5.03
CA LEU A 83 10.25 1.66 4.81
C LEU A 83 10.27 0.14 5.00
N HIS A 84 11.32 -0.54 4.53
CA HIS A 84 11.46 -1.98 4.69
C HIS A 84 11.53 -2.38 6.16
N TRP A 85 12.42 -1.78 6.93
CA TRP A 85 12.59 -2.11 8.35
C TRP A 85 11.35 -1.77 9.17
N PHE A 86 10.73 -0.63 8.90
CA PHE A 86 9.46 -0.29 9.54
C PHE A 86 8.39 -1.37 9.28
N LEU A 87 8.23 -1.80 8.03
CA LEU A 87 7.23 -2.82 7.71
C LEU A 87 7.64 -4.18 8.28
N TYR A 88 8.92 -4.51 8.30
CA TYR A 88 9.40 -5.74 8.94
C TYR A 88 9.01 -5.82 10.42
N ASP A 89 9.12 -4.70 11.15
CA ASP A 89 8.82 -4.65 12.58
C ASP A 89 7.31 -4.59 12.88
N TYR A 90 6.53 -3.88 12.06
CA TYR A 90 5.13 -3.53 12.38
C TYR A 90 4.08 -4.01 11.36
N TRP A 91 4.39 -5.00 10.52
CA TRP A 91 3.44 -5.43 9.49
C TRP A 91 2.16 -6.05 10.06
N HIS A 92 2.19 -6.67 11.24
CA HIS A 92 0.99 -7.26 11.86
C HIS A 92 -0.05 -6.19 12.22
N GLU A 93 0.38 -5.08 12.82
CA GLU A 93 -0.45 -3.94 13.16
C GLU A 93 -0.99 -3.27 11.88
N VAL A 94 -0.13 -3.10 10.87
CA VAL A 94 -0.52 -2.59 9.55
C VAL A 94 -1.59 -3.48 8.91
N VAL A 95 -1.41 -4.81 8.92
CA VAL A 95 -2.39 -5.79 8.41
C VAL A 95 -3.70 -5.68 9.19
N ALA A 96 -3.66 -5.61 10.52
CA ALA A 96 -4.85 -5.53 11.36
C ALA A 96 -5.68 -4.27 11.02
N ILE A 97 -5.04 -3.10 10.93
CA ILE A 97 -5.70 -1.85 10.54
C ILE A 97 -6.29 -1.97 9.13
N LEU A 98 -5.55 -2.52 8.17
CA LEU A 98 -6.06 -2.75 6.81
C LEU A 98 -7.25 -3.72 6.77
N GLY A 99 -7.33 -4.66 7.72
CA GLY A 99 -8.46 -5.57 7.91
C GLY A 99 -9.72 -4.85 8.44
N PHE A 100 -9.57 -3.90 9.35
CA PHE A 100 -10.68 -3.08 9.85
C PHE A 100 -11.20 -2.08 8.80
N TYR A 101 -10.35 -1.69 7.85
CA TYR A 101 -10.69 -0.70 6.82
C TYR A 101 -10.46 -1.26 5.40
N PRO A 102 -11.21 -2.29 4.98
CA PRO A 102 -11.02 -2.95 3.68
C PRO A 102 -11.21 -2.01 2.49
N ASN A 103 -12.01 -0.95 2.68
CA ASN A 103 -12.32 0.04 1.65
C ASN A 103 -11.18 1.02 1.31
N LEU A 104 -10.07 1.00 2.06
CA LEU A 104 -8.93 1.87 1.80
C LEU A 104 -8.26 1.60 0.43
N GLY A 105 -8.47 0.41 -0.16
CA GLY A 105 -7.95 0.05 -1.49
C GLY A 105 -8.97 -0.02 -2.62
N THR A 106 -10.27 0.13 -2.35
CA THR A 106 -11.34 -0.33 -3.27
C THR A 106 -11.51 0.53 -4.52
N ASN A 107 -11.12 1.81 -4.49
CA ASN A 107 -11.18 2.65 -5.69
C ASN A 107 -10.25 2.16 -6.82
N TYR A 108 -9.24 1.33 -6.53
CA TYR A 108 -8.29 0.83 -7.54
C TYR A 108 -8.86 -0.29 -8.41
N LEU A 109 -9.58 -1.24 -7.80
CA LEU A 109 -10.19 -2.35 -8.52
C LEU A 109 -11.27 -1.87 -9.49
N PHE A 110 -12.02 -0.83 -9.11
CA PHE A 110 -13.02 -0.21 -9.96
C PHE A 110 -12.38 0.45 -11.18
N ILE A 111 -11.34 1.28 -10.98
CA ILE A 111 -10.60 1.95 -12.05
C ILE A 111 -9.86 0.95 -12.96
N MET A 112 -9.29 -0.13 -12.42
CA MET A 112 -8.62 -1.15 -13.22
C MET A 112 -9.60 -1.97 -14.07
N LYS A 113 -10.78 -2.28 -13.54
CA LYS A 113 -11.84 -2.94 -14.29
C LYS A 113 -12.29 -2.07 -15.46
N GLU A 114 -12.58 -0.78 -15.22
CA GLU A 114 -12.95 0.18 -16.26
C GLU A 114 -11.84 0.40 -17.30
N ARG A 115 -10.58 0.55 -16.87
CA ARG A 115 -9.44 0.73 -17.78
C ARG A 115 -9.25 -0.50 -18.68
N ASN A 116 -9.33 -1.70 -18.11
CA ASN A 116 -9.18 -2.93 -18.87
C ASN A 116 -10.36 -3.13 -19.83
N GLU A 117 -11.56 -2.69 -19.47
CA GLU A 117 -12.76 -2.70 -20.32
C GLU A 117 -12.68 -1.68 -21.46
N TYR A 118 -12.17 -0.46 -21.19
CA TYR A 118 -11.87 0.55 -22.20
C TYR A 118 -10.83 0.06 -23.22
N MET A 119 -9.73 -0.53 -22.73
CA MET A 119 -8.68 -1.09 -23.61
C MET A 119 -9.19 -2.27 -24.43
N ARG A 120 -10.19 -3.01 -23.97
CA ARG A 120 -10.81 -4.13 -24.68
C ARG A 120 -11.79 -3.69 -25.74
N THR A 121 -12.50 -2.59 -25.51
CA THR A 121 -13.48 -2.01 -26.45
C THR A 121 -12.83 -1.13 -27.53
N HIS A 122 -11.62 -0.62 -27.28
CA HIS A 122 -10.89 0.27 -28.20
C HIS A 122 -9.61 -0.34 -28.78
N ARG A 123 -9.32 -1.63 -28.49
CA ARG A 123 -8.40 -2.47 -29.27
C ARG A 123 -9.18 -3.57 -30.00
N ASN A 124 -9.81 -3.21 -31.09
CA ASN A 124 -9.79 -4.00 -32.32
C ASN A 124 -9.87 -3.00 -33.48
N PRO A 125 -9.11 -3.25 -34.56
CA PRO A 125 -8.69 -2.24 -35.54
C PRO A 125 -9.83 -1.56 -36.29
#